data_AF-A0A6G1RDW5-F1
#
_entry.id   AF-A0A6G1RDW5-F1
#
_cell.length_a   1.000
_cell.length_b   1.000
_cell.length_c   1.000
_cell.angle_alpha   90.00
_cell.angle_beta   90.00
_cell.angle_gamma   90.00
#
_symmetry.space_group_name_H-M   'P 1'
#
loop_
_entity.id
_entity.type
_entity.pdbx_description
1 polymer ?
#
loop_
_entity_poly.entity_id
_entity_poly.type
_entity_poly.pdbx_seq_one_letter_code
_entity_poly.pdbx_strand_id
1 'polypeptide(L)'
;LDEAQVGEVGAHAAQHPVQRPAPGCQLLPQPLLQLLPLPLAPGGGAAAVQGDPPRLHGGQHEDEPVEDGLKLLQALGGLPQKVTYERDPLKAETPLLERQLKELLTFLLKSAFVVEQQPTMPNACKRPLVLRTASKFSARARLLVRLHDRNHRMEAKIHIDRDTPKIKGFRKFNILTSSSKTLLTGDSPQDGLVCDFQYLTLKEQKESRSGKGSKGIGEGPLAVTEELHLITFTLAYAYCGLELELETTTLPFVIISNNNQLSSAWASILWFNMLSTNPKDRHFFSSPPPAPWPQLAEVLSWQFESVAERGLSRDHLLMLAEKLFGSKPSPECTLAWPKFSKEGASGFSFWSWLDGILGLLQEHLKQLWKNNLILGFVSRKQEKKLLKGKRTGTFLIRFSESILGGVTCTWVEHPDTGPPAFRAVVPYTAVELASLALPDIIRDYQLLVEENIPENPLQFLYPDIARDEAFGPYYSQREEGTARHGAGQRWGSTPSPL
;
A
#
# COMPACT_ATOMS: atom_id res chain seq x y z
N LEU A 1 -54.15 -48.87 56.73
CA LEU A 1 -55.29 -47.95 56.85
C LEU A 1 -54.83 -46.89 57.82
N ASP A 2 -55.13 -45.63 57.49
CA ASP A 2 -54.49 -44.40 57.97
C ASP A 2 -53.13 -44.11 57.34
N GLU A 3 -52.75 -42.86 57.12
CA GLU A 3 -53.38 -41.62 56.64
C GLU A 3 -52.17 -40.68 56.46
N ALA A 4 -52.30 -39.64 55.66
CA ALA A 4 -51.18 -38.89 55.10
C ALA A 4 -50.39 -38.04 56.11
N GLN A 5 -49.09 -37.83 55.85
CA GLN A 5 -48.57 -36.47 55.59
C GLN A 5 -47.10 -36.43 55.13
N VAL A 6 -46.91 -35.61 54.07
CA VAL A 6 -45.76 -34.74 53.75
C VAL A 6 -44.45 -35.36 53.23
N GLY A 7 -44.10 -34.93 52.01
CA GLY A 7 -42.75 -34.44 51.70
C GLY A 7 -42.05 -35.14 50.55
N GLU A 8 -42.09 -34.55 49.35
CA GLU A 8 -40.99 -34.65 48.37
C GLU A 8 -41.20 -33.66 47.21
N VAL A 9 -40.27 -32.71 47.06
CA VAL A 9 -40.00 -32.06 45.76
C VAL A 9 -38.49 -32.17 45.55
N GLY A 10 -38.11 -33.28 44.91
CA GLY A 10 -36.77 -33.53 44.40
C GLY A 10 -36.57 -32.89 43.03
N ALA A 11 -35.40 -32.27 42.87
CA ALA A 11 -34.96 -31.57 41.68
C ALA A 11 -34.80 -32.49 40.45
N HIS A 12 -35.28 -32.03 39.29
CA HIS A 12 -34.80 -32.50 38.00
C HIS A 12 -34.52 -31.31 37.07
N ALA A 13 -33.29 -31.31 36.56
CA ALA A 13 -32.66 -30.30 35.74
C ALA A 13 -33.32 -30.14 34.36
N ALA A 14 -33.59 -28.90 33.97
CA ALA A 14 -33.91 -28.51 32.60
C ALA A 14 -32.67 -27.85 31.97
N GLN A 15 -32.19 -28.46 30.89
CA GLN A 15 -31.09 -28.00 30.06
C GLN A 15 -31.54 -26.81 29.20
N HIS A 16 -30.79 -25.70 29.22
CA HIS A 16 -30.92 -24.60 28.26
C HIS A 16 -29.93 -24.77 27.10
N PRO A 17 -30.30 -24.45 25.85
CA PRO A 17 -29.49 -24.73 24.67
C PRO A 17 -28.40 -23.68 24.44
N VAL A 18 -27.21 -24.17 24.09
CA VAL A 18 -26.04 -23.41 23.64
C VAL A 18 -26.32 -22.80 22.27
N GLN A 19 -26.37 -21.46 22.19
CA GLN A 19 -26.41 -20.73 20.93
C GLN A 19 -25.03 -20.77 20.25
N ARG A 20 -24.99 -21.25 19.00
CA ARG A 20 -23.83 -21.13 18.10
C ARG A 20 -23.79 -19.71 17.51
N PRO A 21 -22.62 -19.07 17.37
CA PRO A 21 -22.52 -17.80 16.65
C PRO A 21 -22.57 -18.02 15.13
N ALA A 22 -23.16 -17.02 14.45
CA ALA A 22 -23.42 -17.00 13.01
C ALA A 22 -22.15 -16.93 12.15
N PRO A 23 -22.15 -17.49 10.91
CA PRO A 23 -21.05 -17.35 9.97
C PRO A 23 -21.27 -16.08 9.14
N GLY A 24 -20.38 -15.11 9.22
CA GLY A 24 -20.49 -13.93 8.35
C GLY A 24 -19.80 -12.65 8.85
N CYS A 25 -18.52 -12.72 9.17
CA CYS A 25 -17.64 -11.54 9.21
C CYS A 25 -16.28 -11.95 8.65
N GLN A 26 -16.17 -12.01 7.32
CA GLN A 26 -14.85 -11.98 6.69
C GLN A 26 -14.32 -10.56 6.86
N LEU A 27 -13.51 -10.37 7.90
CA LEU A 27 -12.66 -9.19 8.04
C LEU A 27 -11.75 -9.15 6.81
N LEU A 28 -11.84 -8.08 6.03
CA LEU A 28 -10.85 -7.73 5.02
C LEU A 28 -9.44 -7.85 5.64
N PRO A 29 -8.44 -8.37 4.92
CA PRO A 29 -7.09 -8.43 5.44
C PRO A 29 -6.60 -6.99 5.72
N GLN A 30 -6.41 -6.67 7.00
CA GLN A 30 -5.91 -5.39 7.50
C GLN A 30 -4.53 -4.89 6.98
N PRO A 31 -3.64 -5.69 6.32
CA PRO A 31 -2.36 -5.16 5.83
C PRO A 31 -2.46 -4.09 4.73
N LEU A 32 -3.54 -4.09 3.92
CA LEU A 32 -3.63 -3.21 2.75
C LEU A 32 -4.05 -1.78 3.08
N LEU A 33 -4.82 -1.57 4.16
CA LEU A 33 -5.23 -0.23 4.61
C LEU A 33 -4.05 0.62 5.11
N GLN A 34 -2.95 0.01 5.55
CA GLN A 34 -1.73 0.73 5.95
C GLN A 34 -0.89 1.20 4.74
N LEU A 35 -1.22 0.79 3.52
CA LEU A 35 -0.51 1.16 2.29
C LEU A 35 -1.17 2.32 1.53
N LEU A 36 -2.32 2.82 2.01
CA LEU A 36 -3.04 3.94 1.39
C LEU A 36 -2.86 5.23 2.20
N PRO A 37 -2.59 6.39 1.56
CA PRO A 37 -2.68 7.67 2.25
C PRO A 37 -4.14 7.96 2.59
N LEU A 38 -4.42 8.34 3.83
CA LEU A 38 -5.65 9.04 4.17
C LEU A 38 -5.74 10.32 3.31
N PRO A 39 -6.89 10.61 2.68
CA PRO A 39 -7.02 11.79 1.82
C PRO A 39 -6.92 13.07 2.65
N LEU A 40 -6.04 13.98 2.20
CA LEU A 40 -6.04 15.37 2.63
C LEU A 40 -7.28 16.06 2.05
N ALA A 41 -8.19 16.51 2.90
CA ALA A 41 -9.38 17.27 2.50
C ALA A 41 -8.98 18.61 1.85
N PRO A 42 -9.60 19.02 0.72
CA PRO A 42 -9.42 20.36 0.17
C PRO A 42 -10.31 21.36 0.94
N GLY A 43 -9.73 22.50 1.31
CA GLY A 43 -10.46 23.61 1.92
C GLY A 43 -11.26 24.42 0.90
N GLY A 44 -12.46 24.88 1.31
CA GLY A 44 -13.16 25.97 0.61
C GLY A 44 -14.70 25.94 0.65
N GLY A 45 -15.28 26.41 1.75
CA GLY A 45 -16.44 27.32 1.78
C GLY A 45 -17.83 26.86 1.33
N ALA A 46 -18.66 26.40 2.28
CA ALA A 46 -20.06 26.81 2.42
C ALA A 46 -20.59 26.37 3.80
N ALA A 47 -21.21 27.29 4.53
CA ALA A 47 -21.68 27.10 5.89
C ALA A 47 -22.92 26.19 5.97
N ALA A 48 -22.84 25.10 6.75
CA ALA A 48 -24.00 24.43 7.32
C ALA A 48 -23.57 23.50 8.49
N VAL A 49 -24.07 23.83 9.68
CA VAL A 49 -24.30 23.01 10.88
C VAL A 49 -23.23 21.96 11.23
N GLN A 50 -22.45 22.34 12.24
CA GLN A 50 -21.37 21.62 12.91
C GLN A 50 -21.86 20.30 13.54
N GLY A 51 -21.51 19.18 12.89
CA GLY A 51 -21.44 17.86 13.50
C GLY A 51 -20.00 17.38 13.40
N ASP A 52 -19.31 17.30 14.53
CA ASP A 52 -17.94 16.78 14.61
C ASP A 52 -17.86 15.37 13.97
N PRO A 53 -16.86 15.08 13.12
CA PRO A 53 -16.57 13.70 12.73
C PRO A 53 -16.12 12.92 13.97
N PRO A 54 -16.36 11.60 14.03
CA PRO A 54 -16.03 10.82 15.21
C PRO A 54 -14.51 10.87 15.40
N ARG A 55 -14.07 11.64 16.39
CA ARG A 55 -12.79 11.38 17.05
C ARG A 55 -12.85 9.93 17.46
N LEU A 56 -11.89 9.12 17.03
CA LEU A 56 -11.57 7.89 17.74
C LEU A 56 -11.20 8.34 19.16
N HIS A 57 -12.18 8.38 20.05
CA HIS A 57 -11.95 8.41 21.48
C HIS A 57 -11.21 7.13 21.79
N GLY A 58 -9.89 7.22 21.79
CA GLY A 58 -9.02 6.20 22.34
C GLY A 58 -9.50 5.87 23.73
N GLY A 59 -9.59 4.56 24.00
CA GLY A 59 -10.10 3.98 25.23
C GLY A 59 -9.47 4.61 26.47
N GLN A 60 -10.15 5.62 27.03
CA GLN A 60 -9.82 6.19 28.33
C GLN A 60 -10.21 5.25 29.49
N HIS A 61 -10.91 4.15 29.20
CA HIS A 61 -11.47 3.26 30.22
C HIS A 61 -10.99 1.80 30.16
N GLU A 62 -10.09 1.42 29.24
CA GLU A 62 -9.70 0.01 29.09
C GLU A 62 -8.51 -0.43 29.96
N ASP A 63 -7.70 0.51 30.46
CA ASP A 63 -6.48 0.20 31.23
C ASP A 63 -6.68 0.18 32.77
N GLU A 64 -7.71 0.87 33.30
CA GLU A 64 -8.02 0.92 34.76
C GLU A 64 -8.27 -0.45 35.42
N PRO A 65 -9.02 -1.40 34.81
CA PRO A 65 -9.38 -2.65 35.48
C PRO A 65 -8.17 -3.53 35.81
N VAL A 66 -7.12 -3.46 34.98
CA VAL A 66 -5.92 -4.29 35.09
C VAL A 66 -4.99 -3.77 36.18
N GLU A 67 -4.82 -2.45 36.25
CA GLU A 67 -4.04 -1.80 37.31
C GLU A 67 -4.71 -1.98 38.68
N ASP A 68 -6.03 -1.82 38.74
CA ASP A 68 -6.80 -2.03 39.97
C ASP A 68 -6.78 -3.49 40.43
N GLY A 69 -6.84 -4.44 39.49
CA GLY A 69 -6.70 -5.87 39.80
C GLY A 69 -5.32 -6.22 40.40
N LEU A 70 -4.24 -5.64 39.87
CA LEU A 70 -2.88 -5.81 40.40
C LEU A 70 -2.74 -5.22 41.81
N LYS A 71 -3.25 -4.02 42.03
CA LYS A 71 -3.23 -3.36 43.35
C LYS A 71 -4.05 -4.14 44.38
N LEU A 72 -5.22 -4.64 43.98
CA LEU A 72 -6.08 -5.45 44.83
C LEU A 72 -5.39 -6.74 45.26
N LEU A 73 -4.77 -7.48 44.33
CA LEU A 73 -4.06 -8.72 44.67
C LEU A 73 -2.85 -8.47 45.57
N GLN A 74 -2.08 -7.39 45.35
CA GLN A 74 -0.99 -7.01 46.26
C GLN A 74 -1.51 -6.69 47.68
N ALA A 75 -2.65 -6.02 47.79
CA ALA A 75 -3.27 -5.75 49.09
C ALA A 75 -3.77 -7.04 49.76
N LEU A 76 -4.37 -7.95 49.00
CA LEU A 76 -4.85 -9.25 49.49
C LEU A 76 -3.72 -10.17 49.94
N GLY A 77 -2.58 -10.19 49.23
CA GLY A 77 -1.40 -10.99 49.59
C GLY A 77 -0.74 -10.58 50.92
N GLY A 78 -0.91 -9.32 51.34
CA GLY A 78 -0.40 -8.81 52.63
C GLY A 78 -1.31 -9.12 53.84
N LEU A 79 -2.58 -9.49 53.62
CA LEU A 79 -3.55 -9.72 54.69
C LEU A 79 -3.31 -11.03 55.48
N PRO A 80 -2.95 -12.17 54.86
CA PRO A 80 -2.64 -13.41 55.58
C PRO A 80 -1.48 -13.29 56.57
N GLN A 81 -0.62 -12.29 56.40
CA GLN A 81 0.48 -11.99 57.33
C GLN A 81 -0.01 -11.26 58.60
N LYS A 82 -1.17 -10.58 58.51
CA LYS A 82 -1.79 -9.83 59.63
C LYS A 82 -2.85 -10.66 60.34
N VAL A 83 -3.69 -11.36 59.59
CA VAL A 83 -4.81 -12.17 60.10
C VAL A 83 -4.96 -13.40 59.21
N THR A 84 -4.99 -14.59 59.81
CA THR A 84 -5.19 -15.87 59.09
C THR A 84 -5.90 -16.88 60.01
N TYR A 85 -6.54 -17.90 59.42
CA TYR A 85 -7.32 -18.91 60.12
C TYR A 85 -7.25 -20.26 59.38
N GLU A 86 -7.79 -21.34 59.97
CA GLU A 86 -7.84 -22.64 59.29
C GLU A 86 -8.68 -22.55 58.00
N ARG A 87 -8.14 -23.07 56.88
CA ARG A 87 -8.76 -23.03 55.54
C ARG A 87 -8.97 -21.60 54.99
N ASP A 88 -8.07 -20.69 55.34
CA ASP A 88 -8.06 -19.32 54.80
C ASP A 88 -7.97 -19.32 53.25
N PRO A 89 -9.02 -18.87 52.53
CA PRO A 89 -9.03 -18.83 51.08
C PRO A 89 -7.98 -17.88 50.53
N LEU A 90 -7.58 -16.83 51.28
CA LEU A 90 -6.53 -15.91 50.85
C LEU A 90 -5.15 -16.58 50.80
N LYS A 91 -4.91 -17.65 51.58
CA LYS A 91 -3.68 -18.46 51.47
C LYS A 91 -3.71 -19.41 50.29
N ALA A 92 -4.87 -19.99 49.98
CA ALA A 92 -4.99 -21.02 48.95
C ALA A 92 -5.18 -20.44 47.53
N GLU A 93 -6.00 -19.39 47.39
CA GLU A 93 -6.47 -18.89 46.10
C GLU A 93 -5.69 -17.68 45.57
N THR A 94 -5.21 -16.79 46.45
CA THR A 94 -4.47 -15.58 46.04
C THR A 94 -3.26 -15.89 45.15
N PRO A 95 -2.41 -16.91 45.45
CA PRO A 95 -1.29 -17.25 44.57
C PRO A 95 -1.72 -17.73 43.17
N LEU A 96 -2.86 -18.42 43.07
CA LEU A 96 -3.43 -18.88 41.81
C LEU A 96 -3.96 -17.70 40.98
N LEU A 97 -4.68 -16.78 41.62
CA LEU A 97 -5.19 -15.56 40.99
C LEU A 97 -4.07 -14.64 40.53
N GLU A 98 -3.02 -14.46 41.34
CA GLU A 98 -1.83 -13.70 40.94
C GLU A 98 -1.15 -14.28 39.72
N ARG A 99 -1.02 -15.61 39.67
CA ARG A 99 -0.44 -16.30 38.50
C ARG A 99 -1.30 -16.08 37.26
N GLN A 100 -2.61 -16.31 37.35
CA GLN A 100 -3.53 -16.12 36.24
C GLN A 100 -3.53 -14.69 35.73
N LEU A 101 -3.55 -13.70 36.62
CA LEU A 101 -3.48 -12.28 36.23
C LEU A 101 -2.16 -11.96 35.52
N LYS A 102 -1.02 -12.46 36.03
CA LYS A 102 0.29 -12.27 35.37
C LYS A 102 0.33 -12.91 33.98
N GLU A 103 -0.25 -14.10 33.81
CA GLU A 103 -0.34 -14.78 32.52
C GLU A 103 -1.20 -13.99 31.52
N LEU A 104 -2.38 -13.53 31.93
CA LEU A 104 -3.28 -12.71 31.11
C LEU A 104 -2.65 -11.36 30.74
N LEU A 105 -2.03 -10.68 31.72
CA LEU A 105 -1.33 -9.41 31.49
C LEU A 105 -0.15 -9.60 30.53
N THR A 106 0.62 -10.67 30.68
CA THR A 106 1.73 -10.99 29.77
C THR A 106 1.22 -11.19 28.34
N PHE A 107 0.11 -11.91 28.17
CA PHE A 107 -0.50 -12.12 26.86
C PHE A 107 -1.01 -10.81 26.24
N LEU A 108 -1.70 -9.99 27.04
CA LEU A 108 -2.18 -8.67 26.64
C LEU A 108 -1.04 -7.76 26.21
N LEU A 109 0.01 -7.60 27.03
CA LEU A 109 1.16 -6.74 26.72
C LEU A 109 1.90 -7.20 25.45
N LYS A 110 2.09 -8.51 25.27
CA LYS A 110 2.71 -9.05 24.05
C LYS A 110 1.89 -8.78 22.80
N SER A 111 0.56 -8.89 22.89
CA SER A 111 -0.35 -8.67 21.77
C SER A 111 -0.55 -7.18 21.45
N ALA A 112 -0.48 -6.32 22.48
CA ALA A 112 -0.64 -4.88 22.37
C ALA A 112 0.62 -4.15 21.87
N PHE A 113 1.76 -4.83 21.77
CA PHE A 113 2.97 -4.25 21.19
C PHE A 113 2.97 -4.42 19.67
N VAL A 114 2.68 -3.32 18.97
CA VAL A 114 2.41 -3.33 17.53
C VAL A 114 3.33 -2.39 16.76
N VAL A 115 3.53 -2.66 15.47
CA VAL A 115 4.17 -1.72 14.55
C VAL A 115 3.14 -0.69 14.11
N GLU A 116 3.30 0.55 14.58
CA GLU A 116 2.44 1.68 14.23
C GLU A 116 2.81 2.25 12.85
N GLN A 117 4.11 2.39 12.57
CA GLN A 117 4.62 2.89 11.29
C GLN A 117 5.57 1.86 10.68
N GLN A 118 5.13 1.26 9.58
CA GLN A 118 5.97 0.37 8.77
C GLN A 118 7.20 1.10 8.22
N PRO A 119 8.30 0.39 7.94
CA PRO A 119 9.51 0.99 7.37
C PRO A 119 9.23 1.80 6.11
N THR A 120 9.56 3.09 6.15
CA THR A 120 9.30 4.01 5.04
C THR A 120 10.40 5.07 4.92
N MET A 121 10.65 5.54 3.70
CA MET A 121 11.62 6.62 3.41
C MET A 121 10.87 7.96 3.24
N PRO A 122 11.39 9.09 3.77
CA PRO A 122 10.69 10.38 3.75
C PRO A 122 10.24 10.88 2.37
N ASN A 123 11.02 10.58 1.32
CA ASN A 123 10.76 11.03 -0.06
C ASN A 123 10.44 9.87 -1.02
N ALA A 124 10.18 8.65 -0.53
CA ALA A 124 9.73 7.58 -1.42
C ALA A 124 8.30 7.88 -1.88
N CYS A 125 8.03 7.76 -3.19
CA CYS A 125 6.75 8.02 -3.85
C CYS A 125 5.57 7.16 -3.32
N LYS A 126 5.19 7.31 -2.05
CA LYS A 126 4.13 6.56 -1.37
C LYS A 126 4.30 5.03 -1.44
N ARG A 127 5.54 4.52 -1.44
CA ARG A 127 5.87 3.08 -1.46
C ARG A 127 6.55 2.65 -0.17
N PRO A 128 5.79 2.49 0.94
CA PRO A 128 6.34 1.91 2.17
C PRO A 128 6.82 0.47 1.90
N LEU A 129 7.61 -0.10 2.81
CA LEU A 129 8.16 -1.46 2.69
C LEU A 129 9.09 -1.68 1.48
N VAL A 130 9.51 -0.63 0.78
CA VAL A 130 10.63 -0.68 -0.17
C VAL A 130 11.70 0.29 0.30
N LEU A 131 12.82 -0.25 0.80
CA LEU A 131 13.92 0.54 1.33
C LEU A 131 15.09 0.52 0.37
N ARG A 132 15.78 1.65 0.24
CA ARG A 132 17.02 1.75 -0.52
C ARG A 132 18.22 1.75 0.42
N THR A 133 19.26 0.98 0.08
CA THR A 133 20.53 1.01 0.81
C THR A 133 21.09 2.44 0.86
N ALA A 134 21.79 2.78 1.95
CA ALA A 134 22.33 4.11 2.23
C ALA A 134 21.30 5.26 2.31
N SER A 135 20.00 5.00 2.16
CA SER A 135 18.95 6.00 2.33
C SER A 135 18.39 5.96 3.74
N LYS A 136 18.01 7.13 4.26
CA LYS A 136 17.41 7.25 5.57
C LYS A 136 15.96 6.77 5.55
N PHE A 137 15.57 5.99 6.53
CA PHE A 137 14.20 5.54 6.73
C PHE A 137 13.78 5.67 8.20
N SER A 138 12.49 5.55 8.46
CA SER A 138 11.92 5.52 9.81
C SER A 138 11.01 4.32 9.98
N ALA A 139 10.90 3.84 11.22
CA ALA A 139 9.95 2.82 11.63
C ALA A 139 9.59 3.02 13.11
N ARG A 140 8.35 2.73 13.48
CA ARG A 140 7.82 3.01 14.82
C ARG A 140 6.99 1.84 15.34
N ALA A 141 7.26 1.45 16.58
CA ALA A 141 6.40 0.54 17.34
C ALA A 141 5.74 1.28 18.51
N ARG A 142 4.56 0.81 18.93
CA ARG A 142 3.78 1.37 20.02
C ARG A 142 3.24 0.23 20.89
N LEU A 143 3.28 0.41 22.20
CA LEU A 143 2.48 -0.41 23.12
C LEU A 143 1.13 0.28 23.30
N LEU A 144 0.05 -0.41 22.95
CA LEU A 144 -1.32 0.13 23.03
C LEU A 144 -1.81 0.27 24.47
N VAL A 145 -1.31 -0.60 25.36
CA VAL A 145 -1.58 -0.60 26.81
C VAL A 145 -0.74 0.49 27.48
N ARG A 146 -1.37 1.34 28.29
CA ARG A 146 -0.71 2.53 28.88
C ARG A 146 -0.20 2.33 30.30
N LEU A 147 0.11 1.09 30.67
CA LEU A 147 0.74 0.77 31.94
C LEU A 147 2.23 1.09 31.87
N HIS A 148 2.69 2.04 32.70
CA HIS A 148 4.10 2.39 32.77
C HIS A 148 4.44 2.96 34.14
N ASP A 149 5.62 2.61 34.67
CA ASP A 149 6.16 3.23 35.86
C ASP A 149 7.13 4.35 35.44
N ARG A 150 6.83 5.59 35.85
CA ARG A 150 7.65 6.77 35.53
C ARG A 150 9.07 6.69 36.08
N ASN A 151 9.29 5.84 37.09
CA ASN A 151 10.59 5.69 37.74
C ASN A 151 11.48 4.63 37.06
N HIS A 152 10.91 3.78 36.19
CA HIS A 152 11.64 2.73 35.50
C HIS A 152 11.99 3.17 34.07
N ARG A 153 13.29 3.20 33.76
CA ARG A 153 13.78 3.43 32.40
C ARG A 153 13.67 2.13 31.61
N MET A 154 12.85 2.14 30.56
CA MET A 154 12.76 1.02 29.61
C MET A 154 13.70 1.25 28.42
N GLU A 155 14.25 0.17 27.88
CA GLU A 155 15.13 0.20 26.71
C GLU A 155 14.43 -0.48 25.53
N ALA A 156 14.30 0.25 24.42
CA ALA A 156 13.81 -0.28 23.16
C ALA A 156 14.97 -0.54 22.20
N LYS A 157 14.96 -1.67 21.49
CA LYS A 157 15.95 -2.01 20.47
C LYS A 157 15.29 -2.35 19.13
N ILE A 158 16.05 -2.17 18.06
CA ILE A 158 15.65 -2.49 16.70
C ILE A 158 16.68 -3.40 16.04
N HIS A 159 16.21 -4.49 15.46
CA HIS A 159 17.02 -5.54 14.85
C HIS A 159 16.52 -5.81 13.45
N ILE A 160 17.44 -6.05 12.51
CA ILE A 160 17.10 -6.54 11.17
C ILE A 160 17.47 -8.02 11.08
N ASP A 161 16.56 -8.83 10.55
CA ASP A 161 16.74 -10.26 10.32
C ASP A 161 17.32 -11.05 11.52
N ARG A 162 16.83 -10.74 12.74
CA ARG A 162 17.21 -11.41 14.01
C ARG A 162 17.24 -12.93 13.85
N ASP A 163 16.19 -13.47 13.23
CA ASP A 163 16.12 -14.87 12.79
C ASP A 163 16.35 -14.93 11.27
N THR A 164 17.59 -15.18 10.83
CA THR A 164 17.89 -15.22 9.39
C THR A 164 17.26 -16.45 8.73
N PRO A 165 16.50 -16.30 7.62
CA PRO A 165 15.92 -17.44 6.93
C PRO A 165 17.01 -18.30 6.27
N LYS A 166 16.79 -19.61 6.19
CA LYS A 166 17.72 -20.56 5.55
C LYS A 166 17.57 -20.56 4.03
N ILE A 167 17.66 -19.38 3.42
CA ILE A 167 17.59 -19.19 1.96
C ILE A 167 19.02 -19.08 1.42
N LYS A 168 19.34 -19.87 0.39
CA LYS A 168 20.67 -19.83 -0.24
C LYS A 168 20.92 -18.46 -0.86
N GLY A 169 22.02 -17.80 -0.49
CA GLY A 169 22.37 -16.49 -1.04
C GLY A 169 21.57 -15.31 -0.46
N PHE A 170 20.84 -15.51 0.65
CA PHE A 170 20.12 -14.44 1.34
C PHE A 170 21.08 -13.34 1.81
N ARG A 171 20.85 -12.11 1.36
CA ARG A 171 21.70 -10.97 1.71
C ARG A 171 21.44 -10.54 3.15
N LYS A 172 22.50 -10.08 3.81
CA LYS A 172 22.44 -9.60 5.20
C LYS A 172 22.74 -8.12 5.25
N PHE A 173 22.09 -7.43 6.18
CA PHE A 173 22.19 -5.99 6.32
C PHE A 173 22.42 -5.60 7.78
N ASN A 174 23.10 -4.48 7.98
CA ASN A 174 23.28 -3.85 9.28
C ASN A 174 22.53 -2.52 9.31
N ILE A 175 21.95 -2.21 10.47
CA ILE A 175 21.50 -0.85 10.82
C ILE A 175 22.74 -0.09 11.33
N LEU A 176 23.09 1.03 10.69
CA LEU A 176 24.31 1.80 11.00
C LEU A 176 24.13 2.87 12.08
N THR A 177 22.90 3.20 12.43
CA THR A 177 22.54 4.21 13.44
C THR A 177 22.32 3.57 14.80
N SER A 178 22.05 4.38 15.84
CA SER A 178 21.67 3.85 17.16
C SER A 178 20.50 2.88 17.02
N SER A 179 20.76 1.62 17.33
CA SER A 179 19.78 0.54 17.32
C SER A 179 19.12 0.32 18.68
N SER A 180 19.47 1.16 19.66
CA SER A 180 18.83 1.23 20.97
C SER A 180 18.38 2.65 21.28
N LYS A 181 17.27 2.77 22.00
CA LYS A 181 16.71 4.02 22.50
C LYS A 181 16.14 3.79 23.90
N THR A 182 16.61 4.56 24.87
CA THR A 182 15.95 4.64 26.18
C THR A 182 14.66 5.44 26.01
N LEU A 183 13.54 4.84 26.42
CA LEU A 183 12.26 5.53 26.40
C LEU A 183 12.21 6.46 27.61
N LEU A 184 12.26 7.77 27.33
CA LEU A 184 11.98 8.81 28.31
C LEU A 184 10.52 9.21 28.11
N THR A 185 9.78 9.29 29.22
CA THR A 185 8.38 9.71 29.23
C THR A 185 8.24 11.05 28.50
N GLY A 186 7.45 11.08 27.42
CA GLY A 186 7.10 12.34 26.78
C GLY A 186 6.24 13.19 27.70
N ASP A 187 6.27 14.51 27.49
CA ASP A 187 5.60 15.53 28.34
C ASP A 187 4.06 15.43 28.35
N SER A 188 3.46 14.45 27.66
CA SER A 188 2.01 14.20 27.70
C SER A 188 1.69 12.74 28.04
N PRO A 189 0.86 12.46 29.07
CA PRO A 189 0.42 11.11 29.42
C PRO A 189 -0.51 10.46 28.39
N GLN A 190 -0.83 11.16 27.29
CA GLN A 190 -1.74 10.68 26.26
C GLN A 190 -1.06 9.81 25.18
N ASP A 191 0.27 9.86 25.06
CA ASP A 191 0.97 9.26 23.92
C ASP A 191 1.38 7.79 24.11
N GLY A 192 1.24 7.23 25.31
CA GLY A 192 1.65 5.84 25.60
C GLY A 192 3.16 5.59 25.42
N LEU A 193 3.57 4.32 25.38
CA LEU A 193 4.97 3.93 25.13
C LEU A 193 5.23 3.80 23.62
N VAL A 194 6.00 4.74 23.08
CA VAL A 194 6.32 4.82 21.63
C VAL A 194 7.82 4.62 21.38
N CYS A 195 8.13 3.57 20.63
CA CYS A 195 9.47 3.23 20.17
C CYS A 195 9.71 3.83 18.77
N ASP A 196 9.98 5.14 18.72
CA ASP A 196 10.20 5.85 17.45
C ASP A 196 11.68 5.87 17.03
N PHE A 197 12.01 5.17 15.95
CA PHE A 197 13.34 5.12 15.35
C PHE A 197 13.35 5.86 14.01
N GLN A 198 14.06 6.99 13.99
CA GLN A 198 14.18 7.85 12.81
C GLN A 198 15.61 7.85 12.27
N TYR A 199 15.74 8.22 11.00
CA TYR A 199 17.04 8.37 10.31
C TYR A 199 17.87 7.09 10.25
N LEU A 200 17.23 5.92 10.36
CA LEU A 200 17.89 4.62 10.23
C LEU A 200 18.49 4.46 8.83
N THR A 201 19.61 3.72 8.73
CA THR A 201 20.26 3.45 7.44
C THR A 201 20.74 2.02 7.38
N LEU A 202 20.47 1.34 6.26
CA LEU A 202 20.92 -0.03 6.01
C LEU A 202 22.20 -0.07 5.17
N LYS A 203 23.13 -0.94 5.57
CA LYS A 203 24.33 -1.28 4.80
C LYS A 203 24.46 -2.79 4.67
N GLU A 204 24.66 -3.25 3.45
CA GLU A 204 24.86 -4.66 3.14
C GLU A 204 26.17 -5.18 3.77
N GLN A 205 26.08 -6.36 4.38
CA GLN A 205 27.23 -7.10 4.87
C GLN A 205 27.89 -7.82 3.68
N LYS A 206 29.05 -7.32 3.24
CA LYS A 206 29.87 -8.05 2.27
C LYS A 206 30.62 -9.16 3.00
N GLU A 207 30.30 -10.42 2.72
CA GLU A 207 31.10 -11.53 3.23
C GLU A 207 32.51 -11.47 2.62
N SER A 208 33.51 -11.19 3.45
CA SER A 208 34.91 -11.32 3.07
C SER A 208 35.27 -12.80 3.04
N ARG A 209 35.08 -13.45 1.89
CA ARG A 209 35.75 -14.72 1.57
C ARG A 209 36.59 -14.54 0.30
N SER A 210 37.89 -14.45 0.55
CA SER A 210 39.05 -14.62 -0.32
C SER A 210 38.84 -15.36 -1.65
N GLY A 211 39.47 -14.85 -2.71
CA GLY A 211 39.90 -15.66 -3.86
C GLY A 211 39.62 -15.06 -5.23
N LYS A 212 40.70 -14.75 -5.97
CA LYS A 212 40.67 -14.51 -7.42
C LYS A 212 39.82 -15.57 -8.14
N GLY A 213 38.88 -15.10 -8.97
CA GLY A 213 38.27 -15.91 -10.02
C GLY A 213 37.10 -16.78 -9.57
N SER A 214 35.92 -16.19 -9.39
CA SER A 214 34.66 -16.93 -9.55
C SER A 214 33.58 -16.01 -10.11
N LYS A 215 33.51 -15.93 -11.44
CA LYS A 215 32.29 -15.51 -12.13
C LYS A 215 31.26 -16.62 -11.89
N GLY A 216 30.18 -16.32 -11.15
CA GLY A 216 28.95 -17.14 -11.19
C GLY A 216 28.41 -17.73 -9.88
N ILE A 217 28.77 -17.24 -8.68
CA ILE A 217 28.24 -17.75 -7.39
C ILE A 217 27.55 -16.64 -6.57
N GLY A 218 26.85 -15.72 -7.25
CA GLY A 218 26.16 -14.58 -6.63
C GLY A 218 24.67 -14.50 -6.91
N GLU A 219 24.11 -15.42 -7.69
CA GLU A 219 22.67 -15.49 -7.93
C GLU A 219 22.07 -16.43 -6.89
N GLY A 220 21.49 -15.84 -5.83
CA GLY A 220 20.49 -16.56 -5.05
C GLY A 220 19.33 -17.02 -5.96
N PRO A 221 18.54 -18.01 -5.56
CA PRO A 221 17.42 -18.50 -6.36
C PRO A 221 16.32 -17.44 -6.57
N LEU A 222 16.29 -16.40 -5.72
CA LEU A 222 15.34 -15.30 -5.77
C LEU A 222 16.00 -14.04 -6.34
N ALA A 223 15.23 -13.25 -7.08
CA ALA A 223 15.68 -11.93 -7.48
C ALA A 223 15.82 -11.02 -6.25
N VAL A 224 16.71 -10.02 -6.33
CA VAL A 224 16.90 -8.99 -5.29
C VAL A 224 15.58 -8.34 -4.86
N THR A 225 14.65 -8.18 -5.80
CA THR A 225 13.33 -7.54 -5.56
C THR A 225 12.28 -8.49 -4.99
N GLU A 226 12.59 -9.77 -4.84
CA GLU A 226 11.75 -10.83 -4.26
C GLU A 226 12.25 -11.27 -2.88
N GLU A 227 13.43 -10.81 -2.47
CA GLU A 227 13.99 -11.08 -1.16
C GLU A 227 13.31 -10.21 -0.09
N LEU A 228 12.70 -10.88 0.89
CA LEU A 228 11.91 -10.25 1.95
C LEU A 228 12.67 -10.24 3.28
N HIS A 229 12.77 -9.07 3.88
CA HIS A 229 13.43 -8.83 5.17
C HIS A 229 12.42 -8.45 6.25
N LEU A 230 12.80 -8.65 7.51
CA LEU A 230 12.00 -8.24 8.67
C LEU A 230 12.81 -7.36 9.61
N ILE A 231 12.14 -6.36 10.19
CA ILE A 231 12.64 -5.58 11.31
C ILE A 231 11.86 -6.00 12.57
N THR A 232 12.60 -6.35 13.61
CA THR A 232 12.08 -6.73 14.92
C THR A 232 12.38 -5.62 15.91
N PHE A 233 11.35 -5.16 16.62
CA PHE A 233 11.49 -4.28 17.78
C PHE A 233 11.43 -5.13 19.04
N THR A 234 12.32 -4.85 19.98
CA THR A 234 12.22 -5.38 21.34
C THR A 234 12.12 -4.25 22.34
N LEU A 235 11.38 -4.49 23.43
CA LEU A 235 11.22 -3.56 24.53
C LEU A 235 11.43 -4.31 25.84
N ALA A 236 12.46 -3.93 26.59
CA ALA A 236 12.66 -4.37 27.97
C ALA A 236 11.65 -3.62 28.86
N TYR A 237 10.48 -4.23 29.02
CA TYR A 237 9.34 -3.69 29.75
C TYR A 237 9.40 -4.10 31.22
N ALA A 238 9.23 -3.13 32.12
CA ALA A 238 9.21 -3.33 33.56
C ALA A 238 8.07 -2.54 34.20
N TYR A 239 7.15 -3.23 34.89
CA TYR A 239 6.02 -2.60 35.56
C TYR A 239 5.61 -3.39 36.81
N CYS A 240 5.56 -2.76 37.98
CA CYS A 240 5.11 -3.37 39.25
C CYS A 240 5.74 -4.75 39.56
N GLY A 241 7.04 -4.92 39.29
CA GLY A 241 7.77 -6.17 39.49
C GLY A 241 7.58 -7.23 38.40
N LEU A 242 6.78 -6.94 37.37
CA LEU A 242 6.72 -7.73 36.14
C LEU A 242 7.78 -7.23 35.16
N GLU A 243 8.71 -8.11 34.81
CA GLU A 243 9.74 -7.86 33.79
C GLU A 243 9.47 -8.75 32.57
N LEU A 244 9.38 -8.13 31.40
CA LEU A 244 9.10 -8.80 30.13
C LEU A 244 9.97 -8.23 29.01
N GLU A 245 10.42 -9.09 28.11
CA GLU A 245 10.89 -8.67 26.79
C GLU A 245 9.71 -8.74 25.82
N LEU A 246 9.13 -7.58 25.48
CA LEU A 246 8.09 -7.49 24.46
C LEU A 246 8.75 -7.46 23.08
N GLU A 247 8.14 -8.15 22.11
CA GLU A 247 8.66 -8.22 20.75
C GLU A 247 7.54 -8.00 19.73
N THR A 248 7.82 -7.21 18.70
CA THR A 248 6.93 -7.07 17.54
C THR A 248 7.75 -6.95 16.25
N THR A 249 7.15 -7.26 15.11
CA THR A 249 7.87 -7.34 13.82
C THR A 249 7.11 -6.58 12.74
N THR A 250 7.83 -5.93 11.85
CA THR A 250 7.25 -5.27 10.67
C THR A 250 6.61 -6.29 9.72
N LEU A 251 5.83 -5.79 8.77
CA LEU A 251 5.55 -6.56 7.56
C LEU A 251 6.86 -6.76 6.77
N PRO A 252 6.93 -7.77 5.88
CA PRO A 252 8.11 -8.00 5.09
C PRO A 252 8.32 -6.87 4.10
N PHE A 253 9.57 -6.44 3.98
CA PHE A 253 9.97 -5.34 3.12
C PHE A 253 11.11 -5.77 2.19
N VAL A 254 11.27 -5.07 1.07
CA VAL A 254 12.30 -5.32 0.07
C VAL A 254 13.41 -4.27 0.19
N ILE A 255 14.66 -4.70 0.05
CA ILE A 255 15.82 -3.82 0.04
C ILE A 255 16.43 -3.73 -1.37
N ILE A 256 16.36 -2.54 -1.95
CA ILE A 256 16.92 -2.21 -3.27
C ILE A 256 18.23 -1.43 -3.13
N SER A 257 19.08 -1.49 -4.16
CA SER A 257 20.28 -0.67 -4.27
C SER A 257 20.12 0.50 -5.25
N ASN A 258 19.22 0.38 -6.22
CA ASN A 258 19.00 1.37 -7.26
C ASN A 258 17.50 1.61 -7.49
N ASN A 259 17.12 2.85 -7.85
CA ASN A 259 15.75 3.24 -8.13
C ASN A 259 15.14 2.49 -9.32
N ASN A 260 15.94 1.98 -10.27
CA ASN A 260 15.42 1.14 -11.35
C ASN A 260 14.77 -0.18 -10.87
N GLN A 261 15.07 -0.62 -9.64
CA GLN A 261 14.47 -1.79 -9.00
C GLN A 261 13.16 -1.47 -8.27
N LEU A 262 12.85 -0.18 -8.06
CA LEU A 262 11.70 0.25 -7.25
C LEU A 262 10.37 -0.29 -7.78
N SER A 263 10.21 -0.34 -9.10
CA SER A 263 9.00 -0.85 -9.74
C SER A 263 8.77 -2.32 -9.39
N SER A 264 9.78 -3.17 -9.64
CA SER A 264 9.69 -4.60 -9.37
C SER A 264 9.61 -4.92 -7.88
N ALA A 265 10.30 -4.15 -7.02
CA ALA A 265 10.19 -4.31 -5.58
C ALA A 265 8.77 -3.99 -5.07
N TRP A 266 8.14 -2.94 -5.60
CA TRP A 266 6.77 -2.61 -5.24
C TRP A 266 5.77 -3.68 -5.70
N ALA A 267 5.99 -4.26 -6.88
CA ALA A 267 5.21 -5.41 -7.36
C ALA A 267 5.22 -6.55 -6.34
N SER A 268 6.39 -6.85 -5.75
CA SER A 268 6.54 -7.90 -4.74
C SER A 268 5.79 -7.55 -3.45
N ILE A 269 5.87 -6.30 -2.99
CA ILE A 269 5.12 -5.85 -1.82
C ILE A 269 3.61 -5.95 -2.03
N LEU A 270 3.11 -5.54 -3.20
CA LEU A 270 1.69 -5.69 -3.55
C LEU A 270 1.27 -7.16 -3.55
N TRP A 271 2.04 -8.02 -4.22
CA TRP A 271 1.73 -9.45 -4.32
C TRP A 271 1.73 -10.14 -2.95
N PHE A 272 2.73 -9.83 -2.11
CA PHE A 272 2.84 -10.38 -0.76
C PHE A 272 1.66 -9.97 0.12
N ASN A 273 1.37 -8.66 0.21
CA ASN A 273 0.31 -8.16 1.09
C ASN A 273 -1.09 -8.55 0.61
N MET A 274 -1.26 -8.78 -0.69
CA MET A 274 -2.52 -9.25 -1.27
C MET A 274 -2.78 -10.73 -0.93
N LEU A 275 -1.77 -11.61 -1.03
CA LEU A 275 -2.02 -13.05 -1.05
C LEU A 275 -1.46 -13.83 0.15
N SER A 276 -0.54 -13.26 0.92
CA SER A 276 0.08 -13.99 2.03
C SER A 276 -0.89 -14.12 3.20
N THR A 277 -1.07 -15.34 3.69
CA THR A 277 -1.80 -15.63 4.93
C THR A 277 -0.90 -15.49 6.17
N ASN A 278 0.43 -15.52 5.98
CA ASN A 278 1.41 -15.37 7.05
C ASN A 278 2.18 -14.04 6.87
N PRO A 279 2.00 -13.07 7.77
CA PRO A 279 2.62 -11.74 7.66
C PRO A 279 4.15 -11.76 7.87
N LYS A 280 4.77 -12.90 8.18
CA LYS A 280 6.22 -13.04 8.38
C LYS A 280 6.87 -14.02 7.38
N ASP A 281 6.14 -14.47 6.36
CA ASP A 281 6.65 -15.46 5.40
C ASP A 281 7.72 -14.89 4.47
N ARG A 282 8.98 -15.05 4.85
CA ARG A 282 10.14 -14.68 4.03
C ARG A 282 10.42 -15.65 2.88
N HIS A 283 9.75 -16.79 2.81
CA HIS A 283 9.89 -17.79 1.74
C HIS A 283 8.82 -17.66 0.66
N PHE A 284 7.89 -16.71 0.78
CA PHE A 284 6.72 -16.53 -0.09
C PHE A 284 7.03 -16.61 -1.60
N PHE A 285 8.09 -15.94 -2.06
CA PHE A 285 8.47 -15.94 -3.49
C PHE A 285 9.18 -17.21 -3.98
N SER A 286 9.41 -18.20 -3.10
CA SER A 286 9.87 -19.53 -3.54
C SER A 286 8.76 -20.29 -4.28
N SER A 287 7.49 -20.03 -3.94
CA SER A 287 6.32 -20.59 -4.62
C SER A 287 5.13 -19.63 -4.46
N PRO A 288 5.15 -18.47 -5.16
CA PRO A 288 4.12 -17.45 -4.99
C PRO A 288 2.77 -17.95 -5.52
N PRO A 289 1.69 -17.84 -4.72
CA PRO A 289 0.36 -18.25 -5.15
C PRO A 289 -0.14 -17.37 -6.31
N PRO A 290 -1.03 -17.90 -7.17
CA PRO A 290 -1.66 -17.10 -8.21
C PRO A 290 -2.74 -16.18 -7.61
N ALA A 291 -2.84 -14.95 -8.10
CA ALA A 291 -3.78 -13.95 -7.61
C ALA A 291 -5.16 -14.08 -8.27
N PRO A 292 -6.27 -14.17 -7.53
CA PRO A 292 -7.61 -14.03 -8.09
C PRO A 292 -7.80 -12.65 -8.73
N TRP A 293 -8.37 -12.60 -9.95
CA TRP A 293 -8.58 -11.34 -10.66
C TRP A 293 -9.41 -10.30 -9.87
N PRO A 294 -10.51 -10.64 -9.17
CA PRO A 294 -11.27 -9.65 -8.43
C PRO A 294 -10.44 -8.91 -7.38
N GLN A 295 -9.58 -9.64 -6.66
CA GLN A 295 -8.70 -9.07 -5.65
C GLN A 295 -7.58 -8.23 -6.28
N LEU A 296 -6.97 -8.73 -7.36
CA LEU A 296 -5.95 -7.98 -8.08
C LEU A 296 -6.51 -6.70 -8.69
N ALA A 297 -7.70 -6.74 -9.29
CA ALA A 297 -8.37 -5.59 -9.89
C ALA A 297 -8.60 -4.45 -8.89
N GLU A 298 -9.01 -4.80 -7.66
CA GLU A 298 -9.16 -3.84 -6.57
C GLU A 298 -7.81 -3.20 -6.19
N VAL A 299 -6.79 -4.04 -5.97
CA VAL A 299 -5.42 -3.57 -5.65
C VAL A 299 -4.87 -2.66 -6.75
N LEU A 300 -5.10 -2.99 -8.02
CA LEU A 300 -4.71 -2.14 -9.16
C LEU A 300 -5.45 -0.80 -9.10
N SER A 301 -6.76 -0.80 -8.86
CA SER A 301 -7.55 0.44 -8.74
C SER A 301 -7.02 1.37 -7.65
N TRP A 302 -6.67 0.81 -6.49
CA TRP A 302 -6.07 1.57 -5.38
C TRP A 302 -4.73 2.24 -5.76
N GLN A 303 -3.94 1.65 -6.66
CA GLN A 303 -2.71 2.29 -7.12
C GLN A 303 -3.01 3.59 -7.88
N PHE A 304 -4.04 3.58 -8.74
CA PHE A 304 -4.48 4.77 -9.48
C PHE A 304 -5.11 5.81 -8.56
N GLU A 305 -5.91 5.38 -7.58
CA GLU A 305 -6.51 6.29 -6.60
C GLU A 305 -5.46 6.99 -5.73
N SER A 306 -4.46 6.25 -5.24
CA SER A 306 -3.37 6.79 -4.42
C SER A 306 -2.50 7.81 -5.17
N VAL A 307 -2.26 7.58 -6.46
CA VAL A 307 -1.38 8.43 -7.30
C VAL A 307 -2.15 9.60 -7.90
N ALA A 308 -3.34 9.35 -8.45
CA ALA A 308 -4.05 10.26 -9.33
C ALA A 308 -5.45 10.66 -8.82
N GLU A 309 -5.79 10.34 -7.56
CA GLU A 309 -7.06 10.71 -6.89
C GLU A 309 -8.32 10.17 -7.58
N ARG A 310 -8.16 9.20 -8.49
CA ARG A 310 -9.25 8.50 -9.17
C ARG A 310 -8.79 7.11 -9.53
N GLY A 311 -9.53 6.10 -9.08
CA GLY A 311 -9.28 4.68 -9.39
C GLY A 311 -9.63 4.30 -10.84
N LEU A 312 -9.67 3.00 -11.09
CA LEU A 312 -9.99 2.42 -12.40
C LEU A 312 -11.50 2.20 -12.53
N SER A 313 -12.05 2.52 -13.70
CA SER A 313 -13.45 2.24 -14.03
C SER A 313 -13.64 0.77 -14.41
N ARG A 314 -14.90 0.32 -14.48
CA ARG A 314 -15.25 -1.03 -14.96
C ARG A 314 -14.68 -1.32 -16.35
N ASP A 315 -14.75 -0.35 -17.26
CA ASP A 315 -14.24 -0.52 -18.63
C ASP A 315 -12.71 -0.63 -18.67
N HIS A 316 -12.03 0.10 -17.78
CA HIS A 316 -10.58 -0.02 -17.62
C HIS A 316 -10.18 -1.42 -17.14
N LEU A 317 -10.87 -1.91 -16.11
CA LEU A 317 -10.64 -3.24 -15.57
C LEU A 317 -10.93 -4.34 -16.59
N LEU A 318 -11.98 -4.20 -17.40
CA LEU A 318 -12.29 -5.14 -18.47
C LEU A 318 -11.16 -5.20 -19.51
N MET A 319 -10.65 -4.05 -19.96
CA MET A 319 -9.53 -4.01 -20.92
C MET A 319 -8.27 -4.65 -20.34
N LEU A 320 -7.94 -4.37 -19.07
CA LEU A 320 -6.79 -4.97 -18.39
C LEU A 320 -6.95 -6.49 -18.23
N ALA A 321 -8.16 -6.96 -17.89
CA ALA A 321 -8.47 -8.38 -17.82
C ALA A 321 -8.32 -9.07 -19.17
N GLU A 322 -8.81 -8.45 -20.26
CA GLU A 322 -8.63 -8.96 -21.62
C GLU A 322 -7.15 -9.01 -22.02
N LYS A 323 -6.35 -8.01 -21.62
CA LYS A 323 -4.91 -7.98 -21.87
C LYS A 323 -4.17 -9.12 -21.15
N LEU A 324 -4.58 -9.45 -19.94
CA LEU A 324 -3.97 -10.49 -19.13
C LEU A 324 -4.45 -11.89 -19.49
N PHE A 325 -5.75 -12.10 -19.66
CA PHE A 325 -6.36 -13.43 -19.79
C PHE A 325 -6.83 -13.75 -21.22
N GLY A 326 -6.83 -12.78 -22.13
CA GLY A 326 -7.36 -12.93 -23.48
C GLY A 326 -8.85 -12.63 -23.58
N SER A 327 -9.45 -13.01 -24.71
CA SER A 327 -10.87 -12.73 -24.99
C SER A 327 -11.80 -13.53 -24.06
N LYS A 328 -12.64 -12.83 -23.28
CA LYS A 328 -13.60 -13.36 -22.28
C LYS A 328 -12.96 -13.84 -20.96
N PRO A 329 -12.48 -12.93 -20.10
CA PRO A 329 -12.01 -13.29 -18.77
C PRO A 329 -13.16 -13.86 -17.92
N SER A 330 -12.94 -15.02 -17.30
CA SER A 330 -13.83 -15.60 -16.30
C SER A 330 -13.66 -14.89 -14.96
N PRO A 331 -14.72 -14.76 -14.13
CA PRO A 331 -14.58 -14.28 -12.75
C PRO A 331 -13.61 -15.11 -11.89
N GLU A 332 -13.40 -16.38 -12.25
CA GLU A 332 -12.48 -17.30 -11.56
C GLU A 332 -11.04 -17.23 -12.09
N CYS A 333 -10.75 -16.33 -13.03
CA CYS A 333 -9.39 -16.20 -13.57
C CYS A 333 -8.40 -15.82 -12.47
N THR A 334 -7.32 -16.59 -12.39
CA THR A 334 -6.18 -16.30 -11.52
C THR A 334 -4.94 -15.96 -12.34
N LEU A 335 -4.15 -14.97 -11.90
CA LEU A 335 -2.92 -14.55 -12.54
C LEU A 335 -1.70 -15.08 -11.78
N ALA A 336 -0.80 -15.79 -12.44
CA ALA A 336 0.46 -16.23 -11.83
C ALA A 336 1.47 -15.07 -11.73
N TRP A 337 2.31 -15.10 -10.69
CA TRP A 337 3.35 -14.08 -10.44
C TRP A 337 4.25 -13.78 -11.66
N PRO A 338 4.81 -14.77 -12.37
CA PRO A 338 5.66 -14.50 -13.54
C PRO A 338 4.95 -13.67 -14.61
N LYS A 339 3.67 -13.94 -14.87
CA LYS A 339 2.87 -13.20 -15.86
C LYS A 339 2.57 -11.76 -15.44
N PHE A 340 2.55 -11.50 -14.13
CA PHE A 340 2.36 -10.16 -13.59
C PHE A 340 3.66 -9.33 -13.64
N SER A 341 4.79 -9.89 -13.19
CA SER A 341 6.00 -9.11 -12.91
C SER A 341 7.24 -9.44 -13.75
N LYS A 342 7.29 -10.61 -14.43
CA LYS A 342 8.48 -11.09 -15.16
C LYS A 342 8.29 -11.15 -16.68
N GLU A 343 7.15 -11.65 -17.13
CA GLU A 343 6.86 -11.92 -18.53
C GLU A 343 6.23 -10.70 -19.21
N GLY A 344 6.58 -10.47 -20.47
CA GLY A 344 5.84 -9.54 -21.30
C GLY A 344 6.26 -9.56 -22.77
N ALA A 345 5.25 -9.49 -23.63
CA ALA A 345 5.43 -9.59 -25.09
C ALA A 345 6.18 -8.40 -25.71
N SER A 346 6.21 -7.25 -25.02
CA SER A 346 6.79 -5.99 -25.51
C SER A 346 8.15 -5.67 -24.88
N GLY A 347 8.82 -6.66 -24.27
CA GLY A 347 10.15 -6.49 -23.64
C GLY A 347 10.10 -5.93 -22.21
N PHE A 348 8.91 -5.73 -21.65
CA PHE A 348 8.67 -5.32 -20.27
C PHE A 348 7.47 -6.07 -19.69
N SER A 349 7.43 -6.29 -18.38
CA SER A 349 6.32 -6.99 -17.73
C SER A 349 5.04 -6.14 -17.64
N PHE A 350 3.91 -6.81 -17.40
CA PHE A 350 2.62 -6.13 -17.21
C PHE A 350 2.69 -5.09 -16.10
N TRP A 351 3.29 -5.42 -14.96
CA TRP A 351 3.43 -4.48 -13.86
C TRP A 351 4.31 -3.28 -14.23
N SER A 352 5.49 -3.50 -14.83
CA SER A 352 6.38 -2.39 -15.21
C SER A 352 5.71 -1.42 -16.20
N TRP A 353 4.86 -1.94 -17.10
CA TRP A 353 4.03 -1.12 -17.97
C TRP A 353 3.03 -0.26 -17.21
N LEU A 354 2.27 -0.87 -16.30
CA LEU A 354 1.28 -0.16 -15.51
C LEU A 354 1.92 0.86 -14.57
N ASP A 355 3.08 0.52 -14.00
CA ASP A 355 3.86 1.40 -13.14
C ASP A 355 4.42 2.60 -13.89
N GLY A 356 4.84 2.41 -15.14
CA GLY A 356 5.22 3.51 -16.02
C GLY A 356 4.06 4.49 -16.28
N ILE A 357 2.83 3.97 -16.43
CA ILE A 357 1.62 4.80 -16.55
C ILE A 357 1.36 5.56 -15.24
N LEU A 358 1.49 4.91 -14.08
CA LEU A 358 1.34 5.57 -12.77
C LEU A 358 2.36 6.71 -12.62
N GLY A 359 3.61 6.50 -13.04
CA GLY A 359 4.63 7.56 -13.05
C GLY A 359 4.22 8.75 -13.94
N LEU A 360 3.70 8.47 -15.14
CA LEU A 360 3.22 9.52 -16.06
C LEU A 360 2.04 10.31 -15.47
N LEU A 361 1.11 9.61 -14.82
CA LEU A 361 -0.01 10.22 -14.10
C LEU A 361 0.47 11.10 -12.96
N GLN A 362 1.39 10.59 -12.13
CA GLN A 362 1.89 11.30 -10.96
C GLN A 362 2.53 12.63 -11.34
N GLU A 363 3.41 12.61 -12.35
CA GLU A 363 4.27 13.76 -12.67
C GLU A 363 3.61 14.73 -13.66
N HIS A 364 2.78 14.25 -14.59
CA HIS A 364 2.34 15.07 -15.74
C HIS A 364 0.83 15.09 -15.99
N LEU A 365 0.10 14.02 -15.67
CA LEU A 365 -1.27 13.83 -16.18
C LEU A 365 -2.36 13.76 -15.08
N LYS A 366 -1.99 13.97 -13.81
CA LYS A 366 -2.89 13.81 -12.65
C LYS A 366 -4.23 14.54 -12.82
N GLN A 367 -4.20 15.84 -13.14
CA GLN A 367 -5.42 16.65 -13.24
C GLN A 367 -6.31 16.22 -14.42
N LEU A 368 -5.69 15.89 -15.57
CA LEU A 368 -6.42 15.41 -16.75
C LEU A 368 -7.08 14.05 -16.50
N TRP A 369 -6.41 13.17 -15.77
CA TRP A 369 -6.98 11.90 -15.32
C TRP A 369 -8.14 12.12 -14.35
N LYS A 370 -7.92 12.89 -13.29
CA LYS A 370 -8.93 13.20 -12.27
C LYS A 370 -10.23 13.75 -12.88
N ASN A 371 -10.11 14.60 -13.89
CA ASN A 371 -11.24 15.27 -14.53
C ASN A 371 -11.81 14.52 -15.75
N ASN A 372 -11.56 13.20 -15.86
CA ASN A 372 -12.08 12.33 -16.92
C ASN A 372 -11.70 12.72 -18.37
N LEU A 373 -10.64 13.51 -18.56
CA LEU A 373 -10.19 13.93 -19.92
C LEU A 373 -9.37 12.85 -20.63
N ILE A 374 -8.89 11.85 -19.88
CA ILE A 374 -8.13 10.70 -20.39
C ILE A 374 -8.99 9.45 -20.26
N LEU A 375 -9.30 8.81 -21.40
CA LEU A 375 -9.96 7.50 -21.42
C LEU A 375 -9.01 6.41 -20.89
N GLY A 376 -7.71 6.51 -21.18
CA GLY A 376 -6.67 5.68 -20.55
C GLY A 376 -6.59 4.26 -21.12
N PHE A 377 -7.30 3.30 -20.54
CA PHE A 377 -7.22 1.89 -20.93
C PHE A 377 -8.23 1.55 -22.03
N VAL A 378 -7.82 1.73 -23.28
CA VAL A 378 -8.63 1.43 -24.47
C VAL A 378 -7.78 0.67 -25.48
N SER A 379 -8.24 -0.51 -25.91
CA SER A 379 -7.53 -1.31 -26.91
C SER A 379 -7.65 -0.70 -28.31
N ARG A 380 -6.72 -1.02 -29.22
CA ARG A 380 -6.79 -0.58 -30.64
C ARG A 380 -8.07 -1.01 -31.37
N LYS A 381 -8.68 -2.11 -30.94
CA LYS A 381 -9.97 -2.56 -31.48
C LYS A 381 -11.12 -1.68 -30.96
N GLN A 382 -11.08 -1.36 -29.67
CA GLN A 382 -12.11 -0.57 -29.02
C GLN A 382 -12.07 0.90 -29.43
N GLU A 383 -10.89 1.50 -29.60
CA GLU A 383 -10.77 2.89 -30.07
C GLU A 383 -11.41 3.08 -31.45
N LYS A 384 -11.15 2.16 -32.40
CA LYS A 384 -11.75 2.19 -33.74
C LYS A 384 -13.27 2.08 -33.65
N LYS A 385 -13.79 1.23 -32.76
CA LYS A 385 -15.23 1.10 -32.52
C LYS A 385 -15.85 2.38 -31.95
N LEU A 386 -15.20 3.02 -30.98
CA LEU A 386 -15.70 4.24 -30.33
C LEU A 386 -15.72 5.43 -31.30
N LEU A 387 -14.72 5.52 -32.20
CA LEU A 387 -14.56 6.64 -33.11
C LEU A 387 -15.28 6.48 -34.46
N LYS A 388 -15.57 5.26 -34.91
CA LYS A 388 -16.11 4.99 -36.27
C LYS A 388 -17.37 5.79 -36.64
N GLY A 389 -18.23 6.10 -35.67
CA GLY A 389 -19.47 6.85 -35.89
C GLY A 389 -19.40 8.31 -35.44
N LYS A 390 -18.21 8.84 -35.17
CA LYS A 390 -18.00 10.21 -34.70
C LYS A 390 -17.58 11.11 -35.84
N ARG A 391 -17.77 12.42 -35.68
CA ARG A 391 -17.37 13.41 -36.70
C ARG A 391 -15.85 13.46 -36.89
N THR A 392 -15.41 13.85 -38.09
CA THR A 392 -14.00 14.11 -38.36
C THR A 392 -13.41 15.05 -37.32
N GLY A 393 -12.20 14.74 -36.86
CA GLY A 393 -11.49 15.47 -35.83
C GLY A 393 -11.88 15.11 -34.39
N THR A 394 -12.79 14.14 -34.21
CA THR A 394 -13.03 13.56 -32.88
C THR A 394 -11.84 12.69 -32.48
N PHE A 395 -11.29 12.94 -31.30
CA PHE A 395 -10.13 12.22 -30.78
C PHE A 395 -10.35 11.71 -29.35
N LEU A 396 -9.56 10.72 -28.96
CA LEU A 396 -9.48 10.21 -27.60
C LEU A 396 -8.02 10.09 -27.14
N ILE A 397 -7.82 10.15 -25.83
CA ILE A 397 -6.50 10.00 -25.19
C ILE A 397 -6.44 8.66 -24.47
N ARG A 398 -5.42 7.86 -24.79
CA ARG A 398 -5.19 6.55 -24.16
C ARG A 398 -3.72 6.32 -23.82
N PHE A 399 -3.48 5.35 -22.96
CA PHE A 399 -2.13 4.88 -22.69
C PHE A 399 -1.63 3.96 -23.82
N SER A 400 -0.34 4.05 -24.11
CA SER A 400 0.32 3.19 -25.08
C SER A 400 0.48 1.78 -24.50
N GLU A 401 0.11 0.76 -25.28
CA GLU A 401 0.34 -0.64 -24.91
C GLU A 401 1.75 -1.13 -25.26
N SER A 402 2.47 -0.41 -26.12
CA SER A 402 3.76 -0.82 -26.70
C SER A 402 4.95 0.00 -26.20
N ILE A 403 4.71 1.05 -25.41
CA ILE A 403 5.75 1.91 -24.83
C ILE A 403 5.49 2.04 -23.33
N LEU A 404 6.55 1.88 -22.53
CA LEU A 404 6.51 2.10 -21.08
C LEU A 404 6.14 3.56 -20.77
N GLY A 405 5.07 3.77 -20.00
CA GLY A 405 4.67 5.11 -19.59
C GLY A 405 4.39 6.07 -20.75
N GLY A 406 3.79 5.57 -21.84
CA GLY A 406 3.43 6.40 -23.00
C GLY A 406 1.95 6.80 -23.01
N VAL A 407 1.64 8.01 -23.48
CA VAL A 407 0.28 8.50 -23.76
C VAL A 407 0.15 8.87 -25.25
N THR A 408 -0.96 8.55 -25.89
CA THR A 408 -1.21 8.85 -27.30
C THR A 408 -2.63 9.38 -27.51
N CYS A 409 -2.80 10.20 -28.55
CA CYS A 409 -4.08 10.65 -29.06
C CYS A 409 -4.42 9.90 -30.35
N THR A 410 -5.63 9.39 -30.45
CA THR A 410 -6.15 8.73 -31.65
C THR A 410 -7.38 9.47 -32.13
N TRP A 411 -7.47 9.77 -33.42
CA TRP A 411 -8.58 10.51 -34.01
C TRP A 411 -9.10 9.84 -35.28
N VAL A 412 -10.31 10.24 -35.70
CA VAL A 412 -10.96 9.79 -36.93
C VAL A 412 -11.00 10.88 -37.98
N GLU A 413 -10.74 10.49 -39.22
CA GLU A 413 -10.88 11.30 -40.43
C GLU A 413 -11.85 10.61 -41.40
N HIS A 414 -12.76 11.38 -41.99
CA HIS A 414 -13.65 10.90 -43.04
C HIS A 414 -13.19 11.53 -44.36
N PRO A 415 -12.40 10.81 -45.18
CA PRO A 415 -12.05 11.30 -46.50
C PRO A 415 -13.29 11.38 -47.39
N ASP A 416 -13.27 12.27 -48.39
CA ASP A 416 -14.38 12.44 -49.35
C ASP A 416 -14.74 11.15 -50.09
N THR A 417 -13.74 10.28 -50.26
CA THR A 417 -13.92 8.95 -50.84
C THR A 417 -13.29 7.90 -49.93
N GLY A 418 -14.09 6.92 -49.48
CA GLY A 418 -13.60 5.75 -48.75
C GLY A 418 -14.09 5.61 -47.31
N PRO A 419 -13.64 4.56 -46.60
CA PRO A 419 -14.01 4.32 -45.22
C PRO A 419 -13.31 5.31 -44.26
N PRO A 420 -13.82 5.50 -43.03
CA PRO A 420 -13.16 6.31 -42.02
C PRO A 420 -11.72 5.85 -41.76
N ALA A 421 -10.79 6.78 -41.78
CA ALA A 421 -9.38 6.56 -41.44
C ALA A 421 -9.16 6.87 -39.95
N PHE A 422 -8.35 6.05 -39.29
CA PHE A 422 -7.96 6.25 -37.90
C PHE A 422 -6.47 6.48 -37.84
N ARG A 423 -6.06 7.59 -37.23
CA ARG A 423 -4.65 7.96 -37.08
C ARG A 423 -4.33 8.13 -35.60
N ALA A 424 -3.08 7.89 -35.25
CA ALA A 424 -2.58 8.11 -33.91
C ALA A 424 -1.24 8.84 -33.95
N VAL A 425 -1.02 9.71 -32.96
CA VAL A 425 0.31 10.28 -32.72
C VAL A 425 1.23 9.23 -32.12
N VAL A 426 2.53 9.35 -32.42
CA VAL A 426 3.56 8.60 -31.69
C VAL A 426 3.39 8.89 -30.19
N PRO A 427 3.39 7.87 -29.32
CA PRO A 427 3.14 8.11 -27.90
C PRO A 427 4.20 9.00 -27.26
N TYR A 428 3.74 9.99 -26.48
CA TYR A 428 4.58 10.86 -25.66
C TYR A 428 4.89 10.17 -24.34
N THR A 429 6.14 10.26 -23.90
CA THR A 429 6.61 9.75 -22.61
C THR A 429 6.88 10.91 -21.66
N ALA A 430 7.34 10.60 -20.43
CA ALA A 430 7.74 11.63 -19.47
C ALA A 430 8.82 12.58 -20.04
N VAL A 431 9.64 12.14 -21.00
CA VAL A 431 10.67 12.99 -21.62
C VAL A 431 10.04 14.14 -22.40
N GLU A 432 9.08 13.83 -23.28
CA GLU A 432 8.38 14.85 -24.05
C GLU A 432 7.48 15.71 -23.15
N LEU A 433 6.76 15.08 -22.20
CA LEU A 433 5.83 15.78 -21.31
C LEU A 433 6.52 16.68 -20.28
N ALA A 434 7.80 16.45 -19.97
CA ALA A 434 8.60 17.37 -19.17
C ALA A 434 8.94 18.66 -19.93
N SER A 435 8.99 18.61 -21.26
CA SER A 435 9.31 19.77 -22.10
C SER A 435 8.07 20.58 -22.47
N LEU A 436 6.94 19.90 -22.75
CA LEU A 436 5.69 20.54 -23.09
C LEU A 436 4.50 19.76 -22.51
N ALA A 437 3.60 20.46 -21.82
CA ALA A 437 2.44 19.83 -21.21
C ALA A 437 1.50 19.26 -22.29
N LEU A 438 0.88 18.10 -22.01
CA LEU A 438 -0.02 17.44 -22.95
C LEU A 438 -1.14 18.34 -23.51
N PRO A 439 -1.79 19.23 -22.71
CA PRO A 439 -2.79 20.16 -23.23
C PRO A 439 -2.23 21.11 -24.30
N ASP A 440 -1.03 21.64 -24.10
CA ASP A 440 -0.37 22.52 -25.07
C ASP A 440 0.06 21.75 -26.32
N ILE A 441 0.55 20.50 -26.17
CA ILE A 441 0.80 19.60 -27.31
C ILE A 441 -0.48 19.42 -28.14
N ILE A 442 -1.61 19.14 -27.50
CA ILE A 442 -2.90 18.94 -28.18
C ILE A 442 -3.37 20.21 -28.88
N ARG A 443 -3.21 21.38 -28.25
CA ARG A 443 -3.56 22.70 -28.83
C ARG A 443 -2.74 23.01 -30.08
N ASP A 444 -1.43 22.79 -30.00
CA ASP A 444 -0.47 23.24 -31.00
C ASP A 444 -0.13 22.15 -32.05
N TYR A 445 -0.73 20.96 -31.96
CA TYR A 445 -0.52 19.88 -32.93
C TYR A 445 -0.96 20.31 -34.33
N GLN A 446 -0.08 20.14 -35.31
CA GLN A 446 -0.32 20.52 -36.71
C GLN A 446 0.06 19.39 -37.65
N LEU A 447 -0.83 19.09 -38.60
CA LEU A 447 -0.54 18.24 -39.75
C LEU A 447 -0.47 19.10 -41.01
N LEU A 448 0.53 18.80 -41.85
CA LEU A 448 0.62 19.38 -43.19
C LEU A 448 -0.30 18.56 -44.11
N VAL A 449 -1.39 19.19 -44.55
CA VAL A 449 -2.32 18.63 -45.55
C VAL A 449 -1.86 19.05 -46.95
N GLU A 450 -2.35 18.38 -48.01
CA GLU A 450 -1.96 18.54 -49.42
C GLU A 450 -1.96 20.00 -49.92
N GLU A 451 -2.74 20.89 -49.31
CA GLU A 451 -2.81 22.32 -49.64
C GLU A 451 -1.80 23.22 -48.89
N ASN A 452 -0.82 22.65 -48.16
CA ASN A 452 0.20 23.38 -47.37
C ASN A 452 -0.35 24.27 -46.23
N ILE A 453 -1.63 24.17 -45.89
CA ILE A 453 -2.23 24.84 -44.73
C ILE A 453 -2.07 23.91 -43.52
N PRO A 454 -1.38 24.32 -42.43
CA PRO A 454 -1.28 23.51 -41.23
C PRO A 454 -2.64 23.46 -40.52
N GLU A 455 -3.21 22.27 -40.39
CA GLU A 455 -4.47 22.07 -39.68
C GLU A 455 -4.26 21.22 -38.42
N ASN A 456 -5.02 21.53 -37.36
CA ASN A 456 -5.05 20.71 -36.17
C ASN A 456 -6.19 19.66 -36.29
N PRO A 457 -5.88 18.37 -36.42
CA PRO A 457 -6.89 17.32 -36.51
C PRO A 457 -7.59 17.03 -35.17
N LEU A 458 -7.08 17.51 -34.03
CA LEU A 458 -7.60 17.23 -32.70
C LEU A 458 -8.65 18.28 -32.30
N GLN A 459 -9.86 18.17 -32.83
CA GLN A 459 -10.89 19.21 -32.70
C GLN A 459 -11.88 18.94 -31.57
N PHE A 460 -12.31 17.69 -31.40
CA PHE A 460 -13.34 17.31 -30.44
C PHE A 460 -12.86 16.17 -29.55
N LEU A 461 -12.75 16.40 -28.25
CA LEU A 461 -12.50 15.33 -27.30
C LEU A 461 -13.73 14.42 -27.22
N TYR A 462 -13.51 13.11 -27.31
CA TYR A 462 -14.56 12.11 -27.22
C TYR A 462 -15.43 12.31 -25.95
N PRO A 463 -16.78 12.22 -26.06
CA PRO A 463 -17.52 11.85 -27.27
C PRO A 463 -17.84 13.00 -28.21
N ASP A 464 -17.88 14.26 -27.73
CA ASP A 464 -18.27 15.43 -28.53
C ASP A 464 -17.98 16.80 -27.87
N ILE A 465 -16.90 16.92 -27.09
CA ILE A 465 -16.55 18.15 -26.36
C ILE A 465 -15.53 18.94 -27.19
N ALA A 466 -15.69 20.26 -27.36
CA ALA A 466 -14.70 21.04 -28.10
C ALA A 466 -13.32 21.00 -27.39
N ARG A 467 -12.22 20.89 -28.16
CA ARG A 467 -10.85 20.81 -27.61
C ARG A 467 -10.58 21.92 -26.59
N ASP A 468 -10.85 23.16 -26.95
CA ASP A 468 -10.53 24.32 -26.10
C ASP A 468 -11.48 24.44 -24.90
N GLU A 469 -12.68 23.87 -24.97
CA GLU A 469 -13.58 23.73 -23.82
C GLU A 469 -13.00 22.72 -22.81
N ALA A 470 -12.51 21.58 -23.30
CA ALA A 470 -11.96 20.53 -22.45
C ALA A 470 -10.58 20.88 -21.86
N PHE A 471 -9.69 21.45 -22.67
CA PHE A 471 -8.28 21.66 -22.32
C PHE A 471 -7.91 23.11 -22.01
N GLY A 472 -8.76 24.08 -22.33
CA GLY A 472 -8.57 25.50 -22.06
C GLY A 472 -8.08 25.82 -20.65
N PRO A 473 -8.70 25.25 -19.59
CA PRO A 473 -8.25 25.47 -18.21
C PRO A 473 -6.83 24.98 -17.88
N TYR A 474 -6.22 24.16 -18.73
CA TYR A 474 -4.91 23.54 -18.52
C TYR A 474 -3.84 24.05 -19.47
N TYR A 475 -4.15 25.03 -20.32
CA TYR A 475 -3.15 25.66 -21.16
C TYR A 475 -2.18 26.47 -20.32
N SER A 476 -0.89 26.36 -20.66
CA SER A 476 0.13 27.21 -20.07
C SER A 476 -0.15 28.67 -20.41
N GLN A 477 -0.08 29.57 -19.44
CA GLN A 477 -0.15 31.00 -19.71
C GLN A 477 1.04 31.38 -20.60
N ARG A 478 0.75 31.86 -21.80
CA ARG A 478 1.78 32.37 -22.69
C ARG A 478 2.19 33.74 -22.15
N GLU A 479 3.44 33.92 -21.74
CA GLU A 479 3.96 35.28 -21.52
C GLU A 479 3.89 36.03 -22.86
N GLU A 480 2.93 36.94 -23.00
CA GLU A 480 2.91 37.92 -24.09
C GLU A 480 4.09 38.88 -23.88
N GLY A 481 5.27 38.52 -24.38
CA GLY A 481 6.44 39.31 -24.03
C GLY A 481 7.78 38.92 -24.60
N THR A 482 7.88 38.37 -25.82
CA THR A 482 8.97 38.72 -26.75
C THR A 482 8.78 38.01 -28.10
N ALA A 483 8.57 38.81 -29.14
CA ALA A 483 8.99 38.44 -30.49
C ALA A 483 10.52 38.25 -30.46
N ARG A 484 10.98 37.02 -30.21
CA ARG A 484 12.33 36.60 -30.56
C ARG A 484 12.20 35.60 -31.70
N HIS A 485 12.69 36.01 -32.86
CA HIS A 485 13.04 35.11 -33.95
C HIS A 485 13.95 34.00 -33.41
N GLY A 486 13.35 32.87 -33.04
CA GLY A 486 14.00 31.61 -32.77
C GLY A 486 13.23 30.58 -33.56
N ALA A 487 13.90 29.92 -34.50
CA ALA A 487 13.33 28.90 -35.37
C ALA A 487 12.40 27.98 -34.58
N GLY A 488 11.13 27.93 -34.97
CA GLY A 488 10.17 26.98 -34.42
C GLY A 488 10.73 25.58 -34.55
N GLN A 489 11.05 24.95 -33.42
CA GLN A 489 11.26 23.51 -33.40
C GLN A 489 9.92 22.87 -33.74
N ARG A 490 9.79 22.52 -35.02
CA ARG A 490 8.71 21.72 -35.59
C ARG A 490 8.69 20.37 -34.90
N TRP A 491 7.73 20.16 -34.01
CA TRP A 491 7.39 18.82 -33.50
C TRP A 491 6.35 18.17 -34.43
N GLY A 492 6.74 17.99 -35.70
CA GLY A 492 5.96 17.23 -36.67
C GLY A 492 6.40 15.77 -36.63
N SER A 493 5.83 14.97 -35.72
CA SER A 493 5.89 13.52 -35.89
C SER A 493 4.93 13.14 -37.00
N THR A 494 5.42 12.51 -38.08
CA THR A 494 4.56 11.95 -39.12
C THR A 494 3.56 10.97 -38.49
N PRO A 495 2.25 11.16 -38.70
CA PRO A 495 1.24 10.26 -38.16
C PRO A 495 1.46 8.86 -38.73
N SER A 496 1.38 7.85 -37.87
CA SER A 496 1.49 6.45 -38.31
C SER A 496 0.08 5.92 -38.62
N PRO A 497 -0.14 5.26 -39.77
CA PRO A 497 -1.38 4.53 -40.01
C PRO A 497 -1.53 3.38 -38.99
N LEU A 498 -2.73 3.19 -38.46
CA LEU A 498 -3.04 2.25 -37.38
C LEU A 498 -3.31 0.81 -37.80
#